data_AF-A0A536UNI2-F1
#
_entry.id   AF-A0A536UNI2-F1
#
_cell.length_a   1.000
_cell.length_b   1.000
_cell.length_c   1.000
_cell.angle_alpha   90.00
_cell.angle_beta   90.00
_cell.angle_gamma   90.00
#
_symmetry.space_group_name_H-M   'P 1'
#
loop_
_entity.id
_entity.type
_entity.pdbx_description
1 polymer ?
#
loop_
_entity_poly.entity_id
_entity_poly.type
_entity_poly.pdbx_seq_one_letter_code
_entity_poly.pdbx_strand_id
1 'polypeptide(L)' 'MKKLLAALMISSLFASSVFAQGDVLKIGLISPLSGANARYGAFAGKGASLAAKEINASGGLLGKKIELITGDSQCVP' A
#
# COMPACT_ATOMS: atom_id res chain seq x y z
N MET A 1 -13.50 39.06 -19.20
CA MET A 1 -12.27 38.23 -19.25
C MET A 1 -11.67 37.96 -17.87
N LYS A 2 -11.45 38.97 -17.01
CA LYS A 2 -10.91 38.77 -15.64
C LYS A 2 -11.77 37.83 -14.75
N LYS A 3 -13.10 37.90 -14.87
CA LYS A 3 -14.05 37.01 -14.14
C LYS A 3 -14.01 35.55 -14.62
N LEU A 4 -13.64 35.31 -15.89
CA LEU A 4 -13.50 33.96 -16.45
C LEU A 4 -12.20 33.30 -15.97
N LEU A 5 -11.11 34.07 -15.89
CA LEU A 5 -9.85 33.61 -15.31
C LEU A 5 -9.99 33.25 -13.82
N ALA A 6 -10.76 34.05 -13.06
CA ALA A 6 -11.02 33.76 -11.65
C ALA A 6 -11.83 32.46 -11.45
N ALA A 7 -12.82 32.20 -12.31
CA ALA A 7 -13.62 30.97 -12.25
C ALA A 7 -12.79 29.71 -12.62
N LEU A 8 -11.86 29.83 -13.56
CA LEU A 8 -10.96 28.73 -13.95
C LEU A 8 -9.96 28.39 -12.83
N MET A 9 -9.49 29.40 -12.09
CA MET A 9 -8.61 29.21 -10.92
C MET A 9 -9.34 28.57 -9.74
N ILE A 10 -10.62 28.86 -9.51
CA ILE A 10 -11.38 28.25 -8.41
C ILE A 10 -11.69 26.77 -8.71
N SER A 11 -11.94 26.43 -9.98
CA SER A 11 -12.16 25.05 -10.45
C SER A 11 -10.95 24.13 -10.18
N SER A 12 -9.72 24.63 -10.36
CA SER A 12 -8.52 23.82 -10.14
C SER A 12 -8.26 23.51 -8.66
N LEU A 13 -8.75 24.34 -7.72
CA LEU A 13 -8.60 24.09 -6.28
C LEU A 13 -9.51 22.96 -5.76
N PHE A 14 -10.67 22.74 -6.38
CA PHE A 14 -11.60 21.65 -5.99
C PHE A 14 -11.22 20.28 -6.59
N ALA A 15 -10.34 20.23 -7.59
CA ALA A 15 -9.83 18.97 -8.14
C ALA A 15 -8.85 18.27 -7.18
N SER A 16 -8.15 19.03 -6.33
CA SER A 16 -7.15 18.49 -5.39
C SER A 16 -7.74 17.86 -4.12
N SER A 17 -9.01 18.09 -3.79
CA SER A 17 -9.62 17.60 -2.54
C SER A 17 -10.13 16.15 -2.60
N VAL A 18 -9.97 15.44 -3.72
CA VAL A 18 -10.51 14.08 -3.92
C VAL A 18 -9.54 12.95 -3.48
N PHE A 19 -8.31 13.26 -3.07
CA PHE A 19 -7.30 12.24 -2.72
C PHE A 19 -7.12 11.94 -1.23
N ALA A 20 -8.01 12.38 -0.35
CA ALA A 20 -7.88 12.13 1.11
C ALA A 20 -8.24 10.69 1.56
N GLN A 21 -8.28 9.72 0.64
CA GLN A 21 -8.37 8.31 1.00
C GLN A 21 -6.97 7.90 1.47
N GLY A 22 -6.79 7.58 2.77
CA GLY A 22 -5.48 7.41 3.43
C GLY A 22 -4.37 6.72 2.62
N ASP A 23 -3.14 7.23 2.77
CA ASP A 23 -1.99 7.00 1.89
C ASP A 23 -1.46 5.55 1.85
N VAL A 24 -1.90 4.70 2.78
CA VAL A 24 -1.36 3.36 3.00
C VAL A 24 -2.45 2.29 3.05
N LEU A 25 -2.25 1.21 2.30
CA LEU A 25 -2.98 -0.06 2.36
C LEU A 25 -2.20 -1.06 3.20
N LYS A 26 -2.74 -1.42 4.36
CA LYS A 26 -2.17 -2.45 5.23
C LYS A 26 -2.63 -3.82 4.76
N ILE A 27 -1.69 -4.71 4.45
CA ILE A 27 -1.94 -6.07 4.01
C ILE A 27 -1.35 -7.03 5.04
N GLY A 28 -2.18 -7.92 5.58
CA GLY A 28 -1.73 -8.97 6.50
C GLY A 28 -0.98 -10.08 5.76
N LEU A 29 0.21 -10.42 6.23
CA LEU A 29 0.98 -11.59 5.80
C LEU A 29 1.06 -12.58 6.95
N ILE A 30 0.23 -13.63 6.88
CA ILE A 30 0.24 -14.73 7.85
C ILE A 30 1.14 -15.84 7.31
N SER A 31 2.20 -16.15 8.03
CA SER A 31 3.21 -17.13 7.60
C SER A 31 3.87 -17.79 8.81
N PRO A 32 4.43 -19.01 8.71
CA PRO A 32 5.21 -19.59 9.79
C PRO A 32 6.56 -18.87 9.87
N LEU A 33 6.67 -17.90 10.77
CA LEU A 33 7.89 -17.13 11.00
C LEU A 33 8.79 -17.80 12.04
N SER A 34 8.23 -18.72 12.82
CA SER A 34 8.97 -19.58 13.76
C SER A 34 8.56 -21.06 13.64
N GLY A 35 9.18 -21.93 14.44
CA GLY A 35 8.95 -23.38 14.44
C GLY A 35 9.66 -24.13 13.30
N ALA A 36 9.31 -25.41 13.13
CA ALA A 36 9.98 -26.30 12.17
C ALA A 36 9.86 -25.85 10.69
N ASN A 37 8.84 -25.04 10.40
CA ASN A 37 8.49 -24.56 9.07
C ASN A 37 8.93 -23.11 8.81
N ALA A 38 9.68 -22.49 9.73
CA ALA A 38 10.11 -21.08 9.66
C ALA A 38 10.79 -20.70 8.32
N ARG A 39 11.54 -21.65 7.73
CA ARG A 39 12.21 -21.45 6.44
C ARG A 39 11.23 -21.04 5.33
N TYR A 40 10.03 -21.60 5.33
CA TYR A 40 9.01 -21.33 4.33
C TYR A 40 8.41 -19.93 4.51
N GLY A 41 8.16 -19.52 5.76
CA GLY A 41 7.70 -18.16 6.03
C GLY A 41 8.75 -17.10 5.72
N ALA A 42 10.04 -17.40 5.91
CA ALA A 42 11.11 -16.52 5.47
C ALA A 42 11.14 -16.32 3.95
N PHE A 43 10.93 -17.38 3.16
CA PHE A 43 10.84 -17.25 1.70
C PHE A 43 9.60 -16.48 1.27
N ALA A 44 8.44 -16.79 1.86
CA ALA A 44 7.19 -16.08 1.58
C ALA A 44 7.30 -14.59 1.94
N GLY A 45 7.88 -14.25 3.09
CA GLY A 45 8.11 -12.87 3.53
C GLY A 45 9.02 -12.08 2.59
N LYS A 46 10.11 -12.70 2.11
CA LYS A 46 11.00 -12.06 1.12
C LYS A 46 10.26 -11.79 -0.20
N GLY A 47 9.50 -12.76 -0.69
CA GLY A 47 8.70 -12.61 -1.92
C GLY A 47 7.64 -11.52 -1.80
N ALA A 48 6.87 -11.53 -0.70
CA ALA A 48 5.87 -10.51 -0.43
C ALA A 48 6.50 -9.11 -0.31
N SER A 49 7.63 -8.99 0.39
CA SER A 49 8.34 -7.71 0.52
C SER A 49 8.87 -7.19 -0.81
N LEU A 50 9.36 -8.08 -1.70
CA LEU A 50 9.80 -7.69 -3.04
C LEU A 50 8.61 -7.18 -3.87
N ALA A 51 7.50 -7.92 -3.89
CA ALA A 51 6.30 -7.51 -4.61
C ALA A 51 5.75 -6.16 -4.11
N ALA A 52 5.66 -5.97 -2.78
CA ALA A 52 5.23 -4.70 -2.19
C ALA A 52 6.15 -3.54 -2.61
N LYS A 53 7.47 -3.77 -2.66
CA LYS A 53 8.46 -2.78 -3.11
C LYS A 53 8.22 -2.40 -4.58
N GLU A 54 8.05 -3.36 -5.47
CA GLU A 54 7.85 -3.13 -6.91
C GLU A 54 6.52 -2.40 -7.19
N ILE A 55 5.44 -2.82 -6.53
CA ILE A 55 4.13 -2.15 -6.64
C ILE A 55 4.22 -0.72 -6.13
N ASN A 56 4.86 -0.51 -4.97
CA ASN A 56 5.05 0.83 -4.41
C ASN A 56 5.91 1.72 -5.32
N ALA A 57 6.95 1.17 -5.96
CA ALA A 57 7.76 1.90 -6.93
C ALA A 57 6.95 2.30 -8.17
N SER A 58 5.98 1.48 -8.57
CA SER A 58 5.11 1.71 -9.73
C SER A 58 3.92 2.64 -9.46
N GLY A 59 3.92 3.37 -8.34
CA GLY A 59 2.83 4.28 -7.96
C GLY A 59 1.84 3.72 -6.93
N GLY A 60 2.09 2.52 -6.42
CA GLY A 60 1.24 1.88 -5.42
C GLY A 60 0.02 1.17 -6.01
N LEU A 61 -0.83 0.64 -5.14
CA LEU A 61 -2.07 -0.05 -5.52
C LEU A 61 -3.26 0.89 -5.28
N LEU A 62 -4.06 1.16 -6.31
CA LEU A 62 -5.18 2.11 -6.24
C LEU A 62 -4.75 3.50 -5.73
N GLY A 63 -3.53 3.93 -6.10
CA GLY A 63 -2.93 5.19 -5.66
C GLY A 63 -2.41 5.21 -4.22
N LYS A 64 -2.29 4.05 -3.56
CA LYS A 64 -1.86 3.93 -2.16
C LYS A 64 -0.63 3.05 -2.01
N LYS A 65 0.22 3.34 -1.04
CA LYS A 65 1.38 2.49 -0.72
C LYS A 65 0.95 1.24 0.04
N ILE A 66 1.52 0.10 -0.29
CA ILE A 66 1.35 -1.14 0.44
C ILE A 66 2.29 -1.14 1.65
N GLU A 67 1.74 -1.47 2.82
CA GLU A 67 2.46 -1.81 4.04
C GLU A 67 2.12 -3.25 4.41
N LEU A 68 3.13 -4.11 4.59
CA LEU A 68 2.92 -5.48 5.02
C LEU A 68 2.94 -5.56 6.55
N ILE A 69 1.89 -6.15 7.12
CA ILE A 69 1.79 -6.46 8.55
C ILE A 69 1.94 -7.96 8.72
N THR A 70 3.00 -8.40 9.37
CA THR A 70 3.33 -9.82 9.51
C THR A 70 2.72 -10.42 10.77
N GLY A 71 2.15 -11.62 10.66
CA GLY A 71 1.73 -12.45 11.78
C GLY A 71 2.34 -13.86 11.68
N ASP A 72 2.89 -14.35 12.79
CA ASP A 72 3.44 -15.70 12.87
C ASP A 72 2.34 -16.72 13.14
N SER A 73 2.07 -17.61 12.17
CA SER A 73 1.10 -18.70 12.37
C SER A 73 1.71 -19.94 13.00
N GLN A 74 3.03 -20.10 13.01
CA GLN A 74 3.74 -21.33 13.40
C GLN A 74 3.25 -22.62 12.69
N CYS A 75 2.43 -22.50 11.63
CA CYS A 75 1.62 -23.60 11.09
C CYS A 75 0.71 -24.29 12.13
N VAL A 76 0.22 -23.53 13.10
CA VAL A 76 -0.76 -23.97 14.11
C VAL A 76 -2.10 -23.28 13.81
N PRO A 77 -3.23 -24.01 13.81
CA PRO A 77 -4.56 -23.44 13.61
C PRO A 77 -4.99 -22.44 14.69
#